data_AF-A0A1I2AEE7-F1
#
_entry.id   AF-A0A1I2AEE7-F1
#
_cell.length_a   1.000
_cell.length_b   1.000
_cell.length_c   1.000
_cell.angle_alpha   90.00
_cell.angle_beta   90.00
_cell.angle_gamma   90.00
#
_symmetry.space_group_name_H-M   'P 1'
#
loop_
_entity.id
_entity.type
_entity.pdbx_description
1 polymer ?
#
loop_
_entity_poly.entity_id
_entity_poly.type
_entity_poly.pdbx_seq_one_letter_code
_entity_poly.pdbx_strand_id
1 'polypeptide(L)' 'MSRIKIYFLLLAIFAVLSIAFIGVAIAERSIILAIVCIAGVYLSFTLARKLRDHVGPVS' A
#
# COMPACT_ATOMS: atom_id res chain seq x y z
N MET A 1 -14.98 16.03 5.86
CA MET A 1 -13.66 15.43 5.53
C MET A 1 -13.63 15.14 4.02
N SER A 2 -12.71 15.73 3.24
CA SER A 2 -12.69 15.50 1.79
C SER A 2 -12.43 14.02 1.46
N ARG A 3 -13.22 13.42 0.56
CA ARG A 3 -13.18 11.97 0.24
C ARG A 3 -11.77 11.49 -0.11
N ILE A 4 -10.97 12.36 -0.73
CA ILE A 4 -9.58 12.09 -1.14
C ILE A 4 -8.68 11.82 0.07
N LYS A 5 -8.85 12.57 1.17
CA LYS A 5 -8.09 12.37 2.41
C LYS A 5 -8.39 11.01 3.03
N ILE A 6 -9.63 10.54 2.89
CA ILE A 6 -10.05 9.21 3.37
C ILE A 6 -9.39 8.11 2.53
N TYR A 7 -9.38 8.24 1.19
CA TYR A 7 -8.67 7.30 0.32
C TYR A 7 -7.17 7.26 0.60
N PHE A 8 -6.54 8.42 0.83
CA PHE A 8 -5.12 8.49 1.17
C PHE A 8 -4.83 7.84 2.53
N LEU A 9 -5.70 8.06 3.52
CA LEU A 9 -5.59 7.42 4.84
C LEU A 9 -5.72 5.90 4.74
N LEU A 10 -6.68 5.41 3.95
CA LEU A 10 -6.92 3.97 3.77
C LEU A 10 -5.75 3.30 3.04
N LEU A 11 -5.16 4.00 2.05
CA LEU A 11 -3.97 3.55 1.35
C LEU A 11 -2.73 3.53 2.25
N ALA A 12 -2.58 4.53 3.13
CA ALA A 12 -1.51 4.57 4.11
C ALA A 12 -1.61 3.42 5.13
N ILE A 13 -2.81 3.12 5.64
CA ILE A 13 -3.05 1.97 6.52
C ILE A 13 -2.68 0.67 5.82
N PHE A 14 -3.07 0.50 4.55
CA PHE A 14 -2.76 -0.70 3.78
C PHE A 14 -1.25 -0.87 3.53
N ALA A 15 -0.53 0.24 3.28
CA ALA A 15 0.92 0.22 3.11
C ALA A 15 1.65 -0.18 4.40
N VAL A 16 1.24 0.39 5.55
CA VAL A 16 1.79 0.03 6.86
C VAL A 16 1.52 -1.44 7.19
N LEU A 17 0.31 -1.91 6.90
CA LEU A 17 -0.05 -3.31 7.11
C LEU A 17 0.80 -4.25 6.24
N SER A 18 1.04 -3.89 4.98
CA SER A 18 1.94 -4.66 4.11
C SER A 18 3.37 -4.71 4.66
N ILE A 19 3.91 -3.59 5.13
CA ILE A 19 5.25 -3.57 5.76
C ILE A 19 5.28 -4.42 7.03
N ALA A 20 4.23 -4.41 7.85
CA ALA A 20 4.13 -5.27 9.03
C ALA A 20 4.13 -6.77 8.66
N PHE A 21 3.37 -7.15 7.63
CA PHE A 21 3.36 -8.52 7.09
C PHE A 21 4.72 -8.94 6.51
N ILE A 22 5.51 -8.01 5.98
CA ILE A 22 6.88 -8.31 5.53
C ILE A 22 7.77 -8.77 6.69
N GLY A 23 7.61 -8.17 7.87
CA GLY A 23 8.34 -8.56 9.08
C GLY A 23 7.98 -9.97 9.55
N VAL A 24 6.69 -10.31 9.51
CA VAL A 24 6.19 -11.67 9.83
C VAL A 24 6.70 -12.69 8.80
N ALA A 25 6.71 -12.34 7.51
CA ALA A 25 7.22 -13.20 6.45
C ALA A 25 8.71 -13.55 6.62
N ILE A 26 9.52 -12.57 7.06
CA ILE A 26 10.93 -12.79 7.41
C ILE A 26 11.04 -13.74 8.62
N ALA A 27 10.23 -13.53 9.66
CA ALA A 27 10.27 -14.33 10.88
C ALA A 27 9.93 -15.81 10.62
N GLU A 28 8.98 -16.08 9.73
CA GLU A 28 8.56 -17.44 9.38
C GLU A 28 9.35 -18.06 8.19
N ARG A 29 10.29 -17.33 7.58
CA ARG A 29 11.01 -17.75 6.33
C ARG A 29 10.05 -18.20 5.21
N SER A 30 8.86 -17.62 5.13
CA SER A 30 7.85 -18.08 4.17
C SER A 30 7.94 -17.31 2.84
N ILE A 31 8.43 -18.00 1.82
CA ILE A 31 8.59 -17.48 0.43
C ILE A 31 7.24 -17.04 -0.15
N ILE A 32 6.15 -17.71 0.23
CA ILE A 32 4.79 -17.43 -0.26
C ILE A 32 4.31 -16.07 0.26
N LEU A 33 4.54 -15.76 1.54
CA LEU A 33 4.19 -14.45 2.09
C LEU A 33 5.02 -13.33 1.45
N ALA A 34 6.29 -13.58 1.14
CA ALA A 34 7.14 -12.58 0.48
C ALA A 34 6.57 -12.16 -0.89
N ILE A 35 6.11 -13.11 -1.71
CA ILE A 35 5.52 -12.84 -3.03
C ILE A 35 4.20 -12.07 -2.91
N VAL A 36 3.34 -12.46 -1.96
CA VAL A 36 2.08 -11.78 -1.67
C VAL A 36 2.32 -10.33 -1.21
N CYS A 37 3.33 -10.11 -0.36
CA CYS A 37 3.67 -8.78 0.13
C CYS A 37 4.20 -7.87 -0.99
N ILE A 38 5.07 -8.40 -1.87
CA ILE A 38 5.58 -7.66 -3.03
C ILE A 38 4.44 -7.26 -3.96
N ALA A 39 3.50 -8.18 -4.24
CA ALA A 39 2.33 -7.89 -5.06
C ALA A 39 1.40 -6.84 -4.40
N GLY A 40 1.19 -6.94 -3.09
CA GLY A 40 0.37 -5.99 -2.31
C GLY A 40 0.96 -4.58 -2.31
N VAL A 41 2.25 -4.45 -2.04
CA VAL A 41 2.96 -3.16 -2.08
C VAL A 41 2.95 -2.57 -3.48
N TYR A 42 3.20 -3.39 -4.51
CA TYR A 42 3.19 -2.94 -5.90
C TYR A 42 1.81 -2.40 -6.32
N LEU A 43 0.73 -3.10 -5.96
CA LEU A 43 -0.64 -2.67 -6.19
C LEU A 43 -0.99 -1.39 -5.44
N SER A 44 -0.61 -1.28 -4.17
CA SER A 44 -0.81 -0.05 -3.39
C SER A 44 -0.08 1.15 -4.02
N PHE A 45 1.13 0.94 -4.52
CA PHE A 45 1.90 2.00 -5.18
C PHE A 45 1.26 2.43 -6.50
N THR A 46 0.77 1.48 -7.29
CA THR A 46 0.08 1.79 -8.57
C THR A 46 -1.25 2.47 -8.33
N LEU A 47 -2.03 2.04 -7.34
CA LEU A 47 -3.26 2.72 -6.93
C LEU A 47 -2.96 4.14 -6.39
N ALA A 48 -1.94 4.31 -5.55
CA ALA A 48 -1.51 5.63 -5.06
C ALA A 48 -1.22 6.59 -6.20
N ARG A 49 -0.48 6.09 -7.20
CA ARG A 49 -0.04 6.85 -8.36
C ARG A 49 -1.23 7.22 -9.24
N LYS A 50 -2.18 6.30 -9.47
CA LYS A 50 -3.43 6.61 -10.19
C LYS A 50 -4.33 7.58 -9.43
N LEU A 51 -4.48 7.41 -8.12
CA LEU A 51 -5.23 8.34 -7.26
C LEU A 51 -4.61 9.74 -7.29
N ARG A 52 -3.27 9.85 -7.35
CA ARG A 52 -2.57 11.13 -7.51
C ARG A 52 -2.83 11.77 -8.88
N ASP A 53 -2.85 10.96 -9.94
CA ASP A 53 -3.12 11.42 -11.31
C ASP A 53 -4.55 11.97 -11.45
N HIS A 54 -5.54 11.25 -10.90
CA HIS A 54 -6.94 11.67 -10.91
C HIS A 54 -7.28 12.85 -9.99
N VAL A 55 -6.40 13.16 -9.03
CA VAL A 55 -6.55 14.32 -8.12
C VAL A 55 -5.84 15.57 -8.67
N GLY A 56 -5.01 15.44 -9.71
CA GLY A 56 -4.20 16.53 -10.26
C GLY A 56 -3.02 16.91 -9.34
N PRO A 57 -2.00 17.61 -9.85
CA PRO A 57 -0.92 18.14 -9.01
C PRO A 57 -1.55 19.04 -7.95
N VAL A 58 -1.46 18.62 -6.69
CA VAL A 58 -1.79 19.45 -5.52
C VAL A 58 -0.95 20.72 -5.64
N SER A 59 -1.59 21.76 -6.17
CA SER A 59 -1.17 23.16 -6.22
C SER A 59 -1.95 23.86 -5.12
#